data_AF-A0A9D6G423-F1
#
_entry.id   AF-A0A9D6G423-F1
#
_cell.length_a   1.000
_cell.length_b   1.000
_cell.length_c   1.000
_cell.angle_alpha   90.00
_cell.angle_beta   90.00
_cell.angle_gamma   90.00
#
_symmetry.space_group_name_H-M   'P 1'
#
loop_
_entity.id
_entity.type
_entity.pdbx_description
1 polymer ?
#
loop_
_entity_poly.entity_id
_entity_poly.type
_entity_poly.pdbx_seq_one_letter_code
_entity_poly.pdbx_strand_id
1 'polypeptide(L)'
;MTLRAAVPDWLVSTAGEAPVLFVAPHGGRRPARRESETSATRKVNDLHTAEITLEMAGALQAPAVVNPSEDRNRVDLNRVSHVRARAPWLLELLLEAVRAQIAAVGEATVLFIHGWNAIQPSCDVGIGARVADDALVPVKQGVPTVPRRFLPRLAAFAEAARRGGIEVTLGHRYPAAGRDNMLQVFTSRFAGDDDPRIAELARLGAAGRISAVQLELAVPLRWPGPLRCRAIEAIRHLAAPENGGAASLGALESPRLVARPADHLALEFHDGHAGVGGFAAAERSPSGRRLGRLLLCLGPRRLGLFTGEDPGRPSGELGCMGLEWTRRGEHEARLAYQGPCLTFPRTDPFLDLEAGLAEAEIGDLDADLVWRPMTARGGPAASLARLGRIEGRIRLDRWTASISAPAALQDGVVPPPASWHEHRALRIPLGSDTFLSISSRRTDGETIQGQIVHGGRLEPLLSGRVSLRNSANGLAPAAWRVEAVSRSGTLRVFGHVTHAIPVVRPSLEGKVLTVFGLARFGAERRVGYGTFEHSQRLDRKGSAP
;
A
#
# COMPACT_ATOMS: atom_id res chain seq x y z
N MET A 1 -14.38 7.56 -46.22
CA MET A 1 -13.89 8.60 -45.29
C MET A 1 -14.44 8.30 -43.91
N THR A 2 -13.66 7.63 -43.07
CA THR A 2 -14.01 7.41 -41.66
C THR A 2 -13.81 8.72 -40.92
N LEU A 3 -14.87 9.27 -40.32
CA LEU A 3 -14.79 10.44 -39.44
C LEU A 3 -13.82 10.09 -38.30
N ARG A 4 -12.67 10.77 -38.25
CA ARG A 4 -11.73 10.66 -37.13
C ARG A 4 -12.50 11.03 -35.86
N ALA A 5 -12.61 10.09 -34.92
CA ALA A 5 -13.32 10.37 -33.68
C ALA A 5 -12.62 11.54 -32.98
N ALA A 6 -13.39 12.55 -32.58
CA ALA A 6 -12.81 13.71 -31.91
C ALA A 6 -12.13 13.26 -30.60
N VAL A 7 -10.84 13.61 -30.46
CA VAL A 7 -10.10 13.42 -29.21
C VAL A 7 -10.72 14.33 -28.17
N PRO A 8 -11.07 13.84 -26.98
CA PRO A 8 -11.69 14.66 -25.94
C PRO A 8 -10.72 15.72 -25.41
N ASP A 9 -11.26 16.86 -25.00
CA ASP A 9 -10.52 18.02 -24.46
C ASP A 9 -9.76 17.72 -23.17
N TRP A 10 -10.22 16.75 -22.38
CA TRP A 10 -9.56 16.33 -21.15
C TRP A 10 -8.32 15.45 -21.39
N LEU A 11 -8.10 14.92 -22.60
CA LEU A 11 -6.92 14.13 -22.92
C LEU A 11 -5.82 15.06 -23.44
N VAL A 12 -4.61 14.91 -22.89
CA VAL A 12 -3.44 15.64 -23.35
C VAL A 12 -2.62 14.75 -24.28
N SER A 13 -2.34 15.24 -25.49
CA SER A 13 -1.39 14.65 -26.41
C SER A 13 -0.26 15.63 -26.66
N THR A 14 0.98 15.18 -26.51
CA THR A 14 2.19 15.97 -26.79
C THR A 14 2.98 15.33 -27.91
N ALA A 15 3.52 16.16 -28.80
CA ALA A 15 4.41 15.71 -29.86
C ALA A 15 5.85 15.57 -29.33
N GLY A 16 6.65 14.77 -30.01
CA GLY A 16 8.07 14.60 -29.74
C GLY A 16 8.72 13.72 -30.81
N GLU A 17 10.05 13.72 -30.83
CA GLU A 17 10.85 13.03 -31.84
C GLU A 17 11.57 11.79 -31.29
N ALA A 18 11.69 11.68 -29.96
CA ALA A 18 12.36 10.53 -29.37
C ALA A 18 11.61 9.21 -29.67
N PRO A 19 12.34 8.09 -29.84
CA PRO A 19 11.78 6.79 -30.23
C PRO A 19 11.12 6.04 -29.05
N VAL A 20 10.34 6.77 -28.26
CA VAL A 20 9.57 6.26 -27.13
C VAL A 20 8.26 7.03 -27.01
N LEU A 21 7.15 6.33 -26.85
CA LEU A 21 5.83 6.90 -26.57
C LEU A 21 5.50 6.66 -25.10
N PHE A 22 5.17 7.72 -24.37
CA PHE A 22 4.65 7.59 -23.02
C PHE A 22 3.12 7.61 -22.98
N VAL A 23 2.53 6.75 -22.16
CA VAL A 23 1.07 6.65 -22.00
C VAL A 23 0.69 6.60 -20.53
N ALA A 24 -0.10 7.55 -20.06
CA ALA A 24 -0.64 7.56 -18.69
C ALA A 24 -2.17 7.48 -18.71
N PRO A 25 -2.76 6.28 -18.68
CA PRO A 25 -4.19 6.10 -18.87
C PRO A 25 -5.03 6.46 -17.64
N HIS A 26 -4.43 6.50 -16.45
CA HIS A 26 -5.13 6.58 -15.15
C HIS A 26 -4.72 7.77 -14.29
N GLY A 27 -4.10 8.81 -14.87
CA GLY A 27 -3.64 9.98 -14.12
C GLY A 27 -4.75 10.93 -13.64
N GLY A 28 -6.00 10.67 -14.02
CA GLY A 28 -7.18 11.47 -13.70
C GLY A 28 -7.53 11.56 -12.21
N ARG A 29 -8.72 12.10 -11.95
CA ARG A 29 -9.27 12.27 -10.59
C ARG A 29 -10.73 11.85 -10.57
N ARG A 30 -11.13 11.21 -9.48
CA ARG A 30 -12.55 11.03 -9.17
C ARG A 30 -13.14 12.32 -8.64
N PRO A 31 -14.40 12.63 -8.94
CA PRO A 31 -15.13 13.67 -8.22
C PRO A 31 -15.23 13.29 -6.73
N ALA A 32 -15.28 14.32 -5.87
CA ALA A 32 -15.50 14.12 -4.45
C ALA A 32 -16.76 13.31 -4.20
N ARG A 33 -16.66 12.34 -3.29
CA ARG A 33 -17.77 11.44 -2.96
C ARG A 33 -18.94 12.22 -2.37
N ARG A 34 -20.14 12.00 -2.89
CA ARG A 34 -21.38 12.49 -2.25
C ARG A 34 -21.71 11.56 -1.09
N GLU A 35 -22.20 12.10 0.03
CA GLU A 35 -22.53 11.33 1.25
C GLU A 35 -23.49 10.16 0.99
N SER A 36 -24.34 10.26 -0.05
CA SER A 36 -25.29 9.23 -0.45
C SER A 36 -24.69 8.02 -1.18
N GLU A 37 -23.43 8.07 -1.62
CA GLU A 37 -22.82 7.03 -2.45
C GLU A 37 -22.09 5.99 -1.58
N THR A 38 -22.79 5.05 -0.95
CA THR A 38 -22.18 4.11 0.03
C THR A 38 -21.81 2.72 -0.54
N SER A 39 -22.28 2.35 -1.74
CA SER A 39 -22.33 0.94 -2.14
C SER A 39 -21.14 0.42 -2.97
N ALA A 40 -20.63 1.14 -3.98
CA ALA A 40 -19.61 0.59 -4.89
C ALA A 40 -18.16 0.87 -4.44
N THR A 41 -17.30 -0.16 -4.48
CA THR A 41 -15.85 0.00 -4.39
C THR A 41 -15.34 0.70 -5.66
N ARG A 42 -15.02 1.99 -5.57
CA ARG A 42 -14.41 2.74 -6.66
C ARG A 42 -12.91 2.43 -6.72
N LYS A 43 -12.40 2.19 -7.93
CA LYS A 43 -10.95 2.13 -8.16
C LYS A 43 -10.37 3.51 -7.87
N VAL A 44 -9.13 3.53 -7.38
CA VAL A 44 -8.36 4.76 -7.18
C VAL A 44 -7.63 5.08 -8.49
N ASN A 45 -7.64 6.34 -8.89
CA ASN A 45 -6.81 6.82 -10.00
C ASN A 45 -5.32 6.83 -9.59
N ASP A 46 -4.46 6.71 -10.57
CA ASP A 46 -3.03 6.58 -10.38
C ASP A 46 -2.42 8.00 -10.24
N LEU A 47 -2.62 8.63 -9.07
CA LEU A 47 -2.25 10.04 -8.84
C LEU A 47 -0.79 10.34 -9.23
N HIS A 48 -0.53 11.56 -9.72
CA HIS A 48 0.76 12.01 -10.22
C HIS A 48 1.35 11.23 -11.43
N THR A 49 0.72 10.16 -11.92
CA THR A 49 1.22 9.47 -13.14
C THR A 49 1.12 10.34 -14.40
N ALA A 50 0.10 11.20 -14.50
CA ALA A 50 0.01 12.18 -15.58
C ALA A 50 1.19 13.16 -15.56
N GLU A 51 1.48 13.74 -14.40
CA GLU A 51 2.55 14.74 -14.22
C GLU A 51 3.93 14.14 -14.50
N ILE A 52 4.27 13.00 -13.89
CA ILE A 52 5.57 12.36 -14.12
C ILE A 52 5.73 11.94 -15.58
N THR A 53 4.63 11.55 -16.23
CA THR A 53 4.65 11.19 -17.66
C THR A 53 4.96 12.41 -18.53
N LEU A 54 4.36 13.56 -18.25
CA LEU A 54 4.67 14.80 -18.95
C LEU A 54 6.10 15.28 -18.67
N GLU A 55 6.60 15.12 -17.45
CA GLU A 55 8.00 15.40 -17.11
C GLU A 55 8.97 14.50 -17.87
N MET A 56 8.71 13.19 -17.94
CA MET A 56 9.51 12.25 -18.72
C MET A 56 9.47 12.58 -20.22
N ALA A 57 8.29 12.89 -20.74
CA ALA A 57 8.09 13.28 -22.14
C ALA A 57 8.89 14.55 -22.47
N GLY A 58 8.79 15.59 -21.65
CA GLY A 58 9.57 16.82 -21.81
C GLY A 58 11.08 16.59 -21.69
N ALA A 59 11.51 15.81 -20.70
CA ALA A 59 12.93 15.52 -20.45
C ALA A 59 13.60 14.69 -21.56
N LEU A 60 12.82 13.92 -22.32
CA LEU A 60 13.28 13.11 -23.44
C LEU A 60 12.88 13.66 -24.81
N GLN A 61 12.14 14.76 -24.86
CA GLN A 61 11.51 15.27 -26.10
C GLN A 61 10.70 14.17 -26.81
N ALA A 62 9.98 13.39 -26.03
CA ALA A 62 9.22 12.22 -26.46
C ALA A 62 7.72 12.56 -26.59
N PRO A 63 7.00 11.94 -27.54
CA PRO A 63 5.55 12.05 -27.57
C PRO A 63 4.91 11.40 -26.33
N ALA A 64 3.76 11.92 -25.91
CA ALA A 64 2.97 11.33 -24.82
C ALA A 64 1.46 11.48 -25.00
N VAL A 65 0.72 10.48 -24.53
CA VAL A 65 -0.76 10.48 -24.44
C VAL A 65 -1.18 10.28 -22.97
N VAL A 66 -1.78 11.31 -22.39
CA VAL A 66 -2.00 11.41 -20.95
C VAL A 66 -3.46 11.70 -20.66
N ASN A 67 -4.03 10.96 -19.71
CA ASN A 67 -5.29 11.29 -19.06
C ASN A 67 -4.99 12.01 -17.73
N PRO A 68 -5.00 13.35 -17.69
CA PRO A 68 -4.80 14.13 -16.47
C PRO A 68 -6.05 14.29 -15.60
N SER A 69 -7.25 14.02 -16.14
CA SER A 69 -8.50 14.50 -15.52
C SER A 69 -9.59 13.45 -15.37
N GLU A 70 -9.84 12.63 -16.38
CA GLU A 70 -11.01 11.75 -16.42
C GLU A 70 -10.88 10.55 -15.48
N ASP A 71 -11.93 10.28 -14.70
CA ASP A 71 -11.96 9.16 -13.75
C ASP A 71 -11.95 7.81 -14.48
N ARG A 72 -10.99 6.94 -14.13
CA ARG A 72 -10.90 5.57 -14.67
C ARG A 72 -12.15 4.72 -14.42
N ASN A 73 -12.97 5.07 -13.42
CA ASN A 73 -14.23 4.37 -13.17
C ASN A 73 -15.29 4.73 -14.23
N ARG A 74 -15.17 5.89 -14.90
CA ARG A 74 -16.00 6.26 -16.05
C ARG A 74 -15.47 5.56 -17.29
N VAL A 75 -14.20 5.73 -17.66
CA VAL A 75 -13.59 5.06 -18.80
C VAL A 75 -12.18 4.58 -18.43
N ASP A 76 -11.98 3.26 -18.41
CA ASP A 76 -10.69 2.66 -18.07
C ASP A 76 -9.84 2.53 -19.34
N LEU A 77 -8.97 3.51 -19.59
CA LEU A 77 -8.11 3.54 -20.79
C LEU A 77 -7.02 2.45 -20.80
N ASN A 78 -6.95 1.58 -19.79
CA ASN A 78 -6.13 0.36 -19.78
C ASN A 78 -6.97 -0.92 -19.91
N ARG A 79 -8.21 -0.79 -20.41
CA ARG A 79 -9.10 -1.91 -20.73
C ARG A 79 -9.45 -1.91 -22.21
N VAL A 80 -9.07 -2.97 -22.93
CA VAL A 80 -9.31 -3.12 -24.37
C VAL A 80 -10.80 -2.99 -24.70
N SER A 81 -11.65 -3.65 -23.91
CA SER A 81 -13.11 -3.57 -24.00
C SER A 81 -13.65 -2.14 -23.88
N HIS A 82 -13.13 -1.36 -22.92
CA HIS A 82 -13.55 0.04 -22.75
C HIS A 82 -13.03 0.93 -23.87
N VAL A 83 -11.79 0.73 -24.30
CA VAL A 83 -11.18 1.53 -25.37
C VAL A 83 -11.94 1.33 -26.69
N ARG A 84 -12.27 0.09 -27.06
CA ARG A 84 -13.10 -0.19 -28.25
C ARG A 84 -14.44 0.53 -28.23
N ALA A 85 -15.14 0.41 -27.10
CA ALA A 85 -16.50 0.91 -26.99
C ALA A 85 -16.59 2.43 -26.81
N ARG A 86 -15.59 3.05 -26.16
CA ARG A 86 -15.73 4.42 -25.62
C ARG A 86 -14.55 5.35 -25.87
N ALA A 87 -13.40 4.83 -26.26
CA ALA A 87 -12.21 5.63 -26.56
C ALA A 87 -11.46 5.15 -27.82
N PRO A 88 -12.14 4.91 -28.97
CA PRO A 88 -11.48 4.38 -30.16
C PRO A 88 -10.39 5.30 -30.71
N TRP A 89 -10.48 6.61 -30.43
CA TRP A 89 -9.43 7.59 -30.74
C TRP A 89 -8.08 7.27 -30.09
N LEU A 90 -8.05 6.55 -28.96
CA LEU A 90 -6.79 6.16 -28.32
C LEU A 90 -6.01 5.18 -29.21
N LEU A 91 -6.70 4.26 -29.87
CA LEU A 91 -6.07 3.32 -30.81
C LEU A 91 -5.46 4.04 -32.01
N GLU A 92 -6.13 5.10 -32.48
CA GLU A 92 -5.63 5.94 -33.57
C GLU A 92 -4.35 6.68 -33.16
N LEU A 93 -4.35 7.32 -31.98
CA LEU A 93 -3.18 8.03 -31.44
C LEU A 93 -2.00 7.07 -31.22
N LEU A 94 -2.24 5.90 -30.64
CA LEU A 94 -1.20 4.88 -30.44
C LEU A 94 -0.62 4.41 -31.77
N LEU A 95 -1.48 4.11 -32.75
CA LEU A 95 -1.04 3.62 -34.05
C LEU A 95 -0.27 4.68 -34.85
N GLU A 96 -0.71 5.93 -34.81
CA GLU A 96 -0.03 7.06 -35.45
C GLU A 96 1.37 7.26 -34.86
N ALA A 97 1.49 7.35 -33.54
CA ALA A 97 2.77 7.54 -32.86
C ALA A 97 3.73 6.36 -33.10
N VAL A 98 3.22 5.13 -33.03
CA VAL A 98 4.02 3.92 -33.30
C VAL A 98 4.50 3.90 -34.76
N ARG A 99 3.65 4.24 -35.73
CA ARG A 99 4.04 4.29 -37.14
C ARG A 99 5.11 5.35 -37.39
N ALA A 100 4.98 6.52 -36.78
CA ALA A 100 5.97 7.59 -36.90
C ALA A 100 7.35 7.14 -36.38
N GLN A 101 7.40 6.54 -35.18
CA GLN A 101 8.66 6.01 -34.61
C GLN A 101 9.26 4.91 -35.49
N ILE A 102 8.44 3.95 -35.91
CA ILE A 102 8.87 2.85 -36.77
C ILE A 102 9.40 3.37 -38.12
N ALA A 103 8.81 4.41 -38.69
CA ALA A 103 9.29 5.03 -39.92
C ALA A 103 10.63 5.75 -39.71
N ALA A 104 10.84 6.38 -38.55
CA ALA A 104 12.05 7.13 -38.24
C ALA A 104 13.25 6.22 -37.89
N VAL A 105 13.04 5.19 -37.06
CA VAL A 105 14.14 4.40 -36.48
C VAL A 105 13.96 2.88 -36.63
N GLY A 106 12.93 2.41 -37.33
CA GLY A 106 12.68 0.99 -37.62
C GLY A 106 11.85 0.24 -36.56
N GLU A 107 11.80 0.75 -35.33
CA GLU A 107 11.07 0.20 -34.20
C GLU A 107 10.37 1.29 -33.36
N ALA A 108 9.49 0.87 -32.45
CA ALA A 108 8.83 1.74 -31.47
C ALA A 108 8.93 1.18 -30.06
N THR A 109 9.09 2.07 -29.08
CA THR A 109 9.00 1.73 -27.66
C THR A 109 7.76 2.41 -27.09
N VAL A 110 6.91 1.68 -26.36
CA VAL A 110 5.70 2.23 -25.74
C VAL A 110 5.72 1.94 -24.24
N LEU A 111 5.68 2.99 -23.42
CA LEU A 111 5.74 2.89 -21.96
C LEU A 111 4.41 3.32 -21.34
N PHE A 112 3.68 2.37 -20.77
CA PHE A 112 2.46 2.62 -19.99
C PHE A 112 2.84 2.89 -18.54
N ILE A 113 2.54 4.09 -18.05
CA ILE A 113 2.88 4.56 -16.71
C ILE A 113 1.67 4.43 -15.79
N HIS A 114 1.82 3.62 -14.75
CA HIS A 114 0.80 3.28 -13.77
C HIS A 114 1.25 3.51 -12.33
N GLY A 115 0.28 3.52 -11.43
CA GLY A 115 0.49 3.75 -10.01
C GLY A 115 0.20 2.52 -9.15
N TRP A 116 1.16 2.21 -8.27
CA TRP A 116 0.99 1.27 -7.17
C TRP A 116 0.97 2.03 -5.84
N ASN A 117 -0.01 1.73 -4.98
CA ASN A 117 -0.20 2.42 -3.69
C ASN A 117 0.62 1.83 -2.53
N ALA A 118 1.72 1.13 -2.82
CA ALA A 118 2.74 0.83 -1.81
C ALA A 118 3.60 2.08 -1.58
N ILE A 119 4.05 2.27 -0.34
CA ILE A 119 4.92 3.36 0.09
C ILE A 119 6.32 2.80 0.30
N GLN A 120 6.83 2.13 -0.72
CA GLN A 120 8.19 1.58 -0.75
C GLN A 120 8.87 2.06 -2.04
N PRO A 121 10.20 2.20 -2.08
CA PRO A 121 10.89 2.64 -3.29
C PRO A 121 10.98 1.48 -4.30
N SER A 122 9.89 1.18 -5.01
CA SER A 122 9.85 0.07 -5.96
C SER A 122 9.04 0.31 -7.22
N CYS A 123 9.44 -0.35 -8.29
CA CYS A 123 8.71 -0.45 -9.55
C CYS A 123 8.49 -1.93 -9.89
N ASP A 124 7.28 -2.31 -10.26
CA ASP A 124 7.04 -3.60 -10.92
C ASP A 124 6.85 -3.39 -12.42
N VAL A 125 7.41 -4.28 -13.22
CA VAL A 125 7.42 -4.17 -14.67
C VAL A 125 6.48 -5.22 -15.25
N GLY A 126 5.44 -4.78 -15.95
CA GLY A 126 4.50 -5.65 -16.64
C GLY A 126 4.84 -5.78 -18.13
N ILE A 127 5.07 -7.01 -18.60
CA ILE A 127 5.27 -7.31 -20.04
C ILE A 127 4.46 -8.52 -20.54
N GLY A 128 3.58 -9.09 -19.71
CA GLY A 128 2.87 -10.35 -19.96
C GLY A 128 3.62 -11.61 -19.50
N ALA A 129 4.83 -11.45 -18.94
CA ALA A 129 5.71 -12.51 -18.50
C ALA A 129 6.47 -12.13 -17.22
N ARG A 130 7.17 -13.12 -16.64
CA ARG A 130 8.07 -12.98 -15.49
C ARG A 130 9.39 -13.69 -15.76
N VAL A 131 10.42 -13.44 -14.96
CA VAL A 131 11.65 -14.26 -15.00
C VAL A 131 11.45 -15.54 -14.17
N ALA A 132 11.86 -16.68 -14.70
CA ALA A 132 12.02 -17.93 -13.95
C ALA A 132 13.13 -18.75 -14.60
N ASP A 133 14.09 -19.24 -13.81
CA ASP A 133 15.24 -20.03 -14.30
C ASP A 133 16.00 -19.32 -15.44
N ASP A 134 16.29 -18.02 -15.26
CA ASP A 134 16.92 -17.15 -16.27
C ASP A 134 16.19 -17.09 -17.63
N ALA A 135 14.90 -17.43 -17.65
CA ALA A 135 14.06 -17.36 -18.84
C ALA A 135 12.82 -16.48 -18.61
N LEU A 136 12.35 -15.83 -19.67
CA LEU A 136 11.03 -15.20 -19.69
C LEU A 136 9.95 -16.27 -19.80
N VAL A 137 9.14 -16.40 -18.75
CA VAL A 137 8.00 -17.33 -18.72
C VAL A 137 6.71 -16.52 -18.72
N PRO A 138 5.78 -16.77 -19.67
CA PRO A 138 4.47 -16.14 -19.66
C PRO A 138 3.72 -16.33 -18.34
N VAL A 139 3.01 -15.29 -17.87
CA VAL A 139 2.21 -15.39 -16.66
C VAL A 139 0.77 -15.71 -17.03
N LYS A 140 0.24 -16.87 -16.60
CA LYS A 140 -1.07 -17.38 -17.01
C LYS A 140 -1.16 -17.44 -18.55
N GLN A 141 -2.31 -17.06 -19.10
CA GLN A 141 -2.44 -16.69 -20.49
C GLN A 141 -1.85 -15.27 -20.64
N GLY A 142 -0.55 -15.05 -20.52
CA GLY A 142 0.14 -13.80 -20.91
C GLY A 142 0.93 -14.02 -22.22
N VAL A 143 1.18 -12.99 -23.03
CA VAL A 143 2.19 -13.06 -24.10
C VAL A 143 3.19 -11.93 -23.87
N PRO A 144 4.51 -12.21 -23.92
CA PRO A 144 5.54 -11.17 -23.86
C PRO A 144 5.29 -10.08 -24.90
N THR A 145 5.31 -8.83 -24.44
CA THR A 145 5.08 -7.61 -25.25
C THR A 145 6.37 -6.94 -25.69
N VAL A 146 7.51 -7.57 -25.38
CA VAL A 146 8.85 -7.13 -25.77
C VAL A 146 9.60 -8.26 -26.48
N PRO A 147 10.38 -7.97 -27.53
CA PRO A 147 11.29 -8.95 -28.12
C PRO A 147 12.51 -9.19 -27.21
N ARG A 148 13.20 -10.32 -27.41
CA ARG A 148 14.41 -10.67 -26.61
C ARG A 148 15.49 -9.60 -26.64
N ARG A 149 15.66 -8.90 -27.77
CA ARG A 149 16.64 -7.83 -27.93
C ARG A 149 16.37 -6.57 -27.09
N PHE A 150 15.16 -6.43 -26.54
CA PHE A 150 14.81 -5.35 -25.61
C PHE A 150 15.23 -5.64 -24.16
N LEU A 151 15.54 -6.90 -23.82
CA LEU A 151 15.91 -7.32 -22.46
C LEU A 151 17.14 -6.57 -21.89
N PRO A 152 18.18 -6.24 -22.68
CA PRO A 152 19.25 -5.38 -22.21
C PRO A 152 18.82 -4.00 -21.70
N ARG A 153 17.83 -3.38 -22.33
CA ARG A 153 17.30 -2.08 -21.87
C ARG A 153 16.58 -2.23 -20.52
N LEU A 154 15.80 -3.30 -20.35
CA LEU A 154 15.14 -3.61 -19.08
C LEU A 154 16.16 -3.87 -17.95
N ALA A 155 17.23 -4.63 -18.24
CA ALA A 155 18.30 -4.87 -17.27
C ALA A 155 19.03 -3.56 -16.91
N ALA A 156 19.37 -2.72 -17.89
CA ALA A 156 20.01 -1.42 -17.64
C ALA A 156 19.12 -0.48 -16.81
N PHE A 157 17.81 -0.45 -17.09
CA PHE A 157 16.82 0.25 -16.28
C PHE A 157 16.82 -0.25 -14.83
N ALA A 158 16.74 -1.57 -14.62
CA ALA A 158 16.73 -2.16 -13.28
C ALA A 158 18.02 -1.86 -12.51
N GLU A 159 19.17 -1.95 -13.16
CA GLU A 159 20.47 -1.57 -12.58
C GLU A 159 20.54 -0.09 -12.20
N ALA A 160 20.09 0.80 -13.08
CA ALA A 160 20.06 2.23 -12.81
C ALA A 160 19.11 2.59 -11.66
N ALA A 161 17.92 1.98 -11.63
CA ALA A 161 16.97 2.10 -10.54
C ALA A 161 17.56 1.62 -9.22
N ARG A 162 18.23 0.46 -9.20
CA ARG A 162 18.84 -0.10 -8.00
C ARG A 162 19.95 0.78 -7.44
N ARG A 163 20.80 1.37 -8.30
CA ARG A 163 21.78 2.39 -7.89
C ARG A 163 21.12 3.63 -7.27
N GLY A 164 19.91 3.95 -7.70
CA GLY A 164 19.07 5.01 -7.12
C GLY A 164 18.34 4.63 -5.83
N GLY A 165 18.50 3.39 -5.34
CA GLY A 165 17.78 2.87 -4.19
C GLY A 165 16.35 2.42 -4.48
N ILE A 166 16.05 2.07 -5.75
CA ILE A 166 14.73 1.65 -6.20
C ILE A 166 14.78 0.16 -6.56
N GLU A 167 13.92 -0.64 -5.95
CA GLU A 167 13.77 -2.05 -6.30
C GLU A 167 12.96 -2.21 -7.59
N VAL A 168 13.42 -3.07 -8.50
CA VAL A 168 12.71 -3.38 -9.75
C VAL A 168 12.43 -4.86 -9.82
N THR A 169 11.15 -5.20 -10.01
CA THR A 169 10.70 -6.58 -10.22
C THR A 169 10.06 -6.72 -11.61
N LEU A 170 10.05 -7.95 -12.16
CA LEU A 170 9.41 -8.24 -13.45
C LEU A 170 8.20 -9.15 -13.29
N GLY A 171 7.03 -8.57 -13.46
CA GLY A 171 5.74 -9.25 -13.50
C GLY A 171 5.39 -9.95 -12.19
N HIS A 172 5.90 -9.42 -11.07
CA HIS A 172 5.70 -10.03 -9.77
C HIS A 172 4.27 -9.80 -9.27
N ARG A 173 3.82 -8.53 -9.28
CA ARG A 173 2.50 -8.11 -8.78
C ARG A 173 1.53 -7.82 -9.91
N TYR A 174 2.03 -7.17 -10.96
CA TYR A 174 1.31 -6.58 -12.07
C TYR A 174 1.96 -7.00 -13.40
N PRO A 175 1.84 -8.28 -13.79
CA PRO A 175 2.48 -8.79 -14.99
C PRO A 175 1.91 -8.24 -16.31
N ALA A 176 0.85 -7.41 -16.29
CA ALA A 176 0.14 -6.95 -17.50
C ALA A 176 -0.30 -8.08 -18.46
N ALA A 177 -0.56 -9.28 -17.93
CA ALA A 177 -0.83 -10.49 -18.72
C ALA A 177 -2.30 -10.71 -19.13
N GLY A 178 -3.24 -10.02 -18.48
CA GLY A 178 -4.67 -10.22 -18.73
C GLY A 178 -5.05 -9.80 -20.15
N ARG A 179 -5.86 -10.60 -20.85
CA ARG A 179 -6.28 -10.33 -22.23
C ARG A 179 -6.85 -8.92 -22.43
N ASP A 180 -7.62 -8.43 -21.46
CA ASP A 180 -8.24 -7.11 -21.52
C ASP A 180 -7.31 -5.95 -21.09
N ASN A 181 -6.05 -6.20 -20.74
CA ASN A 181 -5.07 -5.13 -20.48
C ASN A 181 -4.61 -4.52 -21.82
N MET A 182 -4.53 -3.18 -21.93
CA MET A 182 -4.18 -2.51 -23.19
C MET A 182 -2.79 -2.85 -23.68
N LEU A 183 -1.84 -3.20 -22.81
CA LEU A 183 -0.51 -3.65 -23.23
C LEU A 183 -0.59 -4.90 -24.11
N GLN A 184 -1.59 -5.75 -23.93
CA GLN A 184 -1.69 -7.00 -24.69
C GLN A 184 -2.13 -6.79 -26.15
N VAL A 185 -2.61 -5.59 -26.55
CA VAL A 185 -2.98 -5.31 -27.96
C VAL A 185 -1.78 -5.40 -28.91
N PHE A 186 -0.55 -5.25 -28.40
CA PHE A 186 0.68 -5.37 -29.19
C PHE A 186 1.15 -6.83 -29.37
N THR A 187 0.30 -7.81 -29.03
CA THR A 187 0.66 -9.24 -29.11
C THR A 187 -0.12 -9.96 -30.19
N SER A 188 0.39 -11.10 -30.66
CA SER A 188 -0.24 -11.94 -31.68
C SER A 188 -1.66 -12.42 -31.34
N ARG A 189 -2.08 -12.30 -30.06
CA ARG A 189 -3.44 -12.60 -29.59
C ARG A 189 -4.54 -11.81 -30.27
N PHE A 190 -4.17 -10.65 -30.77
CA PHE A 190 -5.06 -9.68 -31.38
C PHE A 190 -4.81 -9.56 -32.89
N ALA A 191 -4.01 -10.45 -33.48
CA ALA A 191 -3.69 -10.39 -34.91
C ALA A 191 -4.92 -10.58 -35.83
N GLY A 192 -5.94 -11.29 -35.36
CA GLY A 192 -7.23 -11.48 -36.05
C GLY A 192 -8.38 -10.71 -35.40
N ASP A 193 -8.10 -9.58 -34.74
CA ASP A 193 -9.16 -8.77 -34.14
C ASP A 193 -9.99 -8.02 -35.19
N ASP A 194 -11.30 -7.88 -34.94
CA ASP A 194 -12.22 -7.22 -35.87
C ASP A 194 -11.95 -5.71 -36.01
N ASP A 195 -11.32 -5.07 -35.01
CA ASP A 195 -10.87 -3.68 -35.14
C ASP A 195 -9.52 -3.65 -35.90
N PRO A 196 -9.48 -3.09 -37.13
CA PRO A 196 -8.28 -3.12 -37.96
C PRO A 196 -7.09 -2.39 -37.33
N ARG A 197 -7.33 -1.43 -36.43
CA ARG A 197 -6.25 -0.71 -35.71
C ARG A 197 -5.59 -1.64 -34.70
N ILE A 198 -6.38 -2.44 -33.98
CA ILE A 198 -5.87 -3.43 -33.02
C ILE A 198 -5.13 -4.53 -33.75
N ALA A 199 -5.69 -5.06 -34.84
CA ALA A 199 -5.03 -6.09 -35.65
C ALA A 199 -3.68 -5.62 -36.20
N GLU A 200 -3.60 -4.35 -36.63
CA GLU A 200 -2.34 -3.76 -37.10
C GLU A 200 -1.30 -3.59 -35.98
N LEU A 201 -1.70 -3.06 -34.80
CA LEU A 201 -0.81 -2.97 -33.63
C LEU A 201 -0.27 -4.35 -33.22
N ALA A 202 -1.14 -5.36 -33.22
CA ALA A 202 -0.78 -6.74 -32.94
C ALA A 202 0.21 -7.30 -33.96
N ARG A 203 -0.01 -7.05 -35.25
CA ARG A 203 0.88 -7.47 -36.33
C ARG A 203 2.27 -6.85 -36.23
N LEU A 204 2.33 -5.53 -35.96
CA LEU A 204 3.60 -4.82 -35.76
C LEU A 204 4.37 -5.33 -34.55
N GLY A 205 3.67 -5.59 -33.43
CA GLY A 205 4.30 -6.17 -32.24
C GLY A 205 4.73 -7.63 -32.43
N ALA A 206 3.94 -8.46 -33.11
CA ALA A 206 4.31 -9.84 -33.47
C ALA A 206 5.53 -9.91 -34.40
N ALA A 207 5.69 -8.91 -35.28
CA ALA A 207 6.91 -8.74 -36.09
C ALA A 207 8.11 -8.21 -35.27
N GLY A 208 7.95 -8.02 -33.96
CA GLY A 208 8.98 -7.50 -33.07
C GLY A 208 9.34 -6.05 -33.34
N ARG A 209 8.47 -5.25 -33.97
CA ARG A 209 8.74 -3.82 -34.25
C ARG A 209 8.26 -2.90 -33.13
N ILE A 210 7.54 -3.45 -32.15
CA ILE A 210 7.05 -2.71 -30.98
C ILE A 210 7.57 -3.42 -29.73
N SER A 211 8.16 -2.65 -28.82
CA SER A 211 8.45 -3.07 -27.45
C SER A 211 7.54 -2.30 -26.51
N ALA A 212 6.54 -2.95 -25.93
CA ALA A 212 5.60 -2.32 -25.01
C ALA A 212 5.85 -2.77 -23.57
N VAL A 213 5.94 -1.81 -22.65
CA VAL A 213 6.21 -2.06 -21.22
C VAL A 213 5.22 -1.31 -20.36
N GLN A 214 4.70 -1.96 -19.31
CA GLN A 214 3.93 -1.32 -18.25
C GLN A 214 4.84 -1.10 -17.02
N LEU A 215 4.93 0.13 -16.53
CA LEU A 215 5.67 0.48 -15.31
C LEU A 215 4.68 0.79 -14.20
N GLU A 216 4.74 0.03 -13.11
CA GLU A 216 3.88 0.18 -11.93
C GLU A 216 4.68 0.85 -10.82
N LEU A 217 4.57 2.18 -10.76
CA LEU A 217 5.38 3.01 -9.90
C LEU A 217 4.75 3.11 -8.51
N ALA A 218 5.48 2.69 -7.48
CA ALA A 218 5.08 2.92 -6.09
C ALA A 218 4.97 4.42 -5.78
N VAL A 219 4.25 4.77 -4.71
CA VAL A 219 3.99 6.17 -4.31
C VAL A 219 5.25 7.05 -4.31
N PRO A 220 6.39 6.67 -3.70
CA PRO A 220 7.55 7.55 -3.60
C PRO A 220 8.19 7.87 -4.96
N LEU A 221 7.93 7.05 -5.99
CA LEU A 221 8.45 7.26 -7.34
C LEU A 221 7.59 8.23 -8.15
N ARG A 222 6.35 8.48 -7.73
CA ARG A 222 5.40 9.37 -8.41
C ARG A 222 5.24 10.71 -7.71
N TRP A 223 5.41 10.77 -6.40
CA TRP A 223 5.30 12.03 -5.65
C TRP A 223 6.49 12.94 -5.93
N PRO A 224 6.32 14.27 -5.90
CA PRO A 224 7.43 15.21 -5.98
C PRO A 224 8.50 14.88 -4.93
N GLY A 225 9.74 14.68 -5.36
CA GLY A 225 10.84 14.38 -4.46
C GLY A 225 12.02 13.65 -5.14
N PRO A 226 13.10 13.36 -4.39
CA PRO A 226 14.32 12.80 -4.95
C PRO A 226 14.14 11.43 -5.62
N LEU A 227 13.26 10.57 -5.09
CA LEU A 227 13.01 9.24 -5.65
C LEU A 227 12.32 9.31 -7.02
N ARG A 228 11.41 10.27 -7.25
CA ARG A 228 10.84 10.55 -8.57
C ARG A 228 11.91 10.97 -9.58
N CYS A 229 12.82 11.87 -9.19
CA CYS A 229 13.93 12.27 -10.07
C CYS A 229 14.81 11.07 -10.45
N ARG A 230 15.17 10.23 -9.47
CA ARG A 230 15.96 9.00 -9.73
C ARG A 230 15.21 7.99 -10.60
N ALA A 231 13.89 7.86 -10.43
CA ALA A 231 13.06 7.01 -11.26
C ALA A 231 13.03 7.50 -12.71
N ILE A 232 12.86 8.82 -12.94
CA ILE A 232 12.91 9.43 -14.27
C ILE A 232 14.26 9.13 -14.93
N GLU A 233 15.38 9.35 -14.23
CA GLU A 233 16.72 9.05 -14.75
C GLU A 233 16.90 7.57 -15.11
N ALA A 234 16.41 6.65 -14.27
CA ALA A 234 16.45 5.22 -14.58
C ALA A 234 15.63 4.88 -15.84
N ILE A 235 14.42 5.43 -15.97
CA ILE A 235 13.50 5.13 -17.09
C ILE A 235 14.09 5.55 -18.44
N ARG A 236 15.00 6.53 -18.48
CA ARG A 236 15.71 6.93 -19.71
C ARG A 236 16.43 5.75 -20.39
N HIS A 237 16.87 4.75 -19.61
CA HIS A 237 17.51 3.54 -20.16
C HIS A 237 16.56 2.67 -21.00
N LEU A 238 15.24 2.79 -20.82
CA LEU A 238 14.24 2.11 -21.66
C LEU A 238 14.08 2.77 -23.03
N ALA A 239 14.39 4.07 -23.12
CA ALA A 239 14.31 4.87 -24.35
C ALA A 239 15.64 4.92 -25.14
N ALA A 240 16.73 4.45 -24.54
CA ALA A 240 18.05 4.45 -25.19
C ALA A 240 18.07 3.50 -26.40
N PRO A 241 18.83 3.82 -27.47
CA PRO A 241 19.03 2.91 -28.60
C PRO A 241 19.68 1.58 -28.17
N GLU A 242 19.59 0.55 -29.01
CA GLU A 242 20.18 -0.76 -28.71
C GLU A 242 21.69 -0.63 -28.50
N ASN A 243 22.16 -0.88 -27.28
CA ASN A 243 23.57 -1.16 -27.04
C ASN A 243 23.73 -2.67 -27.09
N GLY A 244 24.51 -3.18 -28.06
CA GLY A 244 24.74 -4.61 -28.34
C GLY A 244 25.45 -5.41 -27.24
N GLY A 245 25.31 -5.02 -25.97
CA GLY A 245 25.83 -5.74 -24.83
C GLY A 245 24.97 -6.96 -24.49
N ALA A 246 25.63 -8.07 -24.13
CA ALA A 246 24.95 -9.21 -23.54
C ALA A 246 24.37 -8.80 -22.18
N ALA A 247 23.05 -8.86 -22.03
CA ALA A 247 22.40 -8.57 -20.76
C ALA A 247 22.12 -9.84 -19.98
N SER A 248 22.48 -9.81 -18.70
CA SER A 248 22.07 -10.84 -17.76
C SER A 248 20.63 -10.55 -17.29
N LEU A 249 19.73 -11.50 -17.52
CA LEU A 249 18.38 -11.48 -16.93
C LEU A 249 18.41 -11.57 -15.40
N GLY A 250 19.55 -11.96 -14.81
CA GLY A 250 19.75 -11.97 -13.35
C GLY A 250 19.63 -10.59 -12.69
N ALA A 251 19.71 -9.50 -13.47
CA ALA A 251 19.43 -8.15 -12.96
C ALA A 251 17.93 -7.88 -12.70
N LEU A 252 17.04 -8.68 -13.31
CA LEU A 252 15.60 -8.58 -13.18
C LEU A 252 15.11 -9.62 -12.17
N GLU A 253 14.85 -9.17 -10.94
CA GLU A 253 14.35 -10.07 -9.90
C GLU A 253 12.89 -10.48 -10.19
N SER A 254 12.68 -11.79 -10.26
CA SER A 254 11.36 -12.40 -10.14
C SER A 254 11.43 -13.43 -9.01
N PRO A 255 11.30 -12.96 -7.76
CA PRO A 255 11.54 -13.78 -6.59
C PRO A 255 10.62 -14.98 -6.55
N ARG A 256 11.21 -16.15 -6.27
CA ARG A 256 10.46 -17.38 -6.04
C ARG A 256 9.82 -17.31 -4.67
N LEU A 257 8.49 -17.38 -4.65
CA LEU A 257 7.74 -17.60 -3.43
C LEU A 257 8.07 -19.00 -2.89
N VAL A 258 8.75 -19.05 -1.74
CA VAL A 258 8.98 -20.29 -1.01
C VAL A 258 7.96 -20.35 0.13
N ALA A 259 7.15 -21.40 0.15
CA ALA A 259 6.20 -21.62 1.23
C ALA A 259 6.93 -21.65 2.58
N ARG A 260 6.42 -20.89 3.55
CA ARG A 260 6.95 -20.82 4.91
C ARG A 260 5.82 -20.74 5.92
N PRO A 261 6.06 -21.12 7.19
CA PRO A 261 5.10 -20.85 8.25
C PRO A 261 4.73 -19.38 8.28
N ALA A 262 3.43 -19.10 8.46
CA ALA A 262 2.97 -17.75 8.66
C ALA A 262 3.55 -17.21 9.97
N ASP A 263 3.98 -15.96 9.94
CA ASP A 263 4.58 -15.27 11.09
C ASP A 263 4.01 -13.86 11.14
N HIS A 264 3.83 -13.32 12.34
CA HIS A 264 3.23 -12.03 12.55
C HIS A 264 3.81 -11.39 13.81
N LEU A 265 4.19 -10.12 13.69
CA LEU A 265 4.62 -9.31 14.80
C LEU A 265 3.96 -7.95 14.67
N ALA A 266 3.28 -7.51 15.72
CA ALA A 266 2.65 -6.20 15.76
C ALA A 266 2.91 -5.50 17.09
N LEU A 267 3.03 -4.19 17.03
CA LEU A 267 3.33 -3.32 18.16
C LEU A 267 2.40 -2.13 18.13
N GLU A 268 1.89 -1.78 19.29
CA GLU A 268 1.09 -0.58 19.51
C GLU A 268 1.58 0.19 20.74
N PHE A 269 1.65 1.51 20.64
CA PHE A 269 2.10 2.38 21.73
C PHE A 269 1.49 3.77 21.65
N HIS A 270 1.49 4.49 22.78
CA HIS A 270 1.06 5.88 22.85
C HIS A 270 1.88 6.63 23.92
N ASP A 271 2.79 7.48 23.46
CA ASP A 271 3.53 8.43 24.29
C ASP A 271 2.79 9.79 24.30
N GLY A 272 1.95 9.97 25.31
CA GLY A 272 1.20 11.22 25.47
C GLY A 272 2.06 12.44 25.82
N HIS A 273 3.29 12.24 26.30
CA HIS A 273 4.22 13.35 26.57
C HIS A 273 4.89 13.83 25.29
N ALA A 274 5.30 12.90 24.42
CA ALA A 274 5.80 13.23 23.09
C ALA A 274 4.68 13.66 22.12
N GLY A 275 3.41 13.33 22.43
CA GLY A 275 2.28 13.53 21.53
C GLY A 275 2.31 12.59 20.33
N VAL A 276 2.87 11.39 20.52
CA VAL A 276 3.14 10.40 19.47
C VAL A 276 2.53 9.07 19.85
N GLY A 277 1.84 8.43 18.92
CA GLY A 277 1.50 7.02 19.06
C GLY A 277 1.70 6.30 17.74
N GLY A 278 1.76 4.97 17.78
CA GLY A 278 2.07 4.20 16.60
C GLY A 278 1.51 2.80 16.61
N PHE A 279 1.31 2.30 15.40
CA PHE A 279 0.94 0.93 15.08
C PHE A 279 1.94 0.42 14.04
N ALA A 280 2.70 -0.59 14.39
CA ALA A 280 3.64 -1.24 13.50
C ALA A 280 3.27 -2.70 13.37
N ALA A 281 3.34 -3.25 12.16
CA ALA A 281 3.13 -4.68 11.95
C ALA A 281 3.99 -5.17 10.80
N ALA A 282 4.55 -6.37 10.97
CA ALA A 282 5.06 -7.15 9.87
C ALA A 282 4.38 -8.52 9.88
N GLU A 283 4.04 -9.02 8.70
CA GLU A 283 3.42 -10.32 8.53
C GLU A 283 4.08 -11.07 7.38
N ARG A 284 4.22 -12.39 7.52
CA ARG A 284 4.62 -13.31 6.47
C ARG A 284 3.44 -14.23 6.20
N SER A 285 2.95 -14.24 4.97
CA SER A 285 1.89 -15.15 4.55
C SER A 285 2.44 -16.57 4.35
N PRO A 286 1.56 -17.60 4.28
CA PRO A 286 1.96 -18.96 3.93
C PRO A 286 2.67 -19.06 2.57
N SER A 287 2.41 -18.12 1.66
CA SER A 287 3.10 -18.05 0.37
C SER A 287 4.52 -17.47 0.47
N GLY A 288 5.00 -17.14 1.66
CA GLY A 288 6.31 -16.54 1.90
C GLY A 288 6.37 -15.02 1.70
N ARG A 289 5.30 -14.41 1.20
CA ARG A 289 5.20 -12.96 0.98
C ARG A 289 5.18 -12.23 2.31
N ARG A 290 5.93 -11.15 2.40
CA ARG A 290 5.99 -10.28 3.57
C ARG A 290 5.24 -8.98 3.32
N LEU A 291 4.51 -8.52 4.32
CA LEU A 291 3.86 -7.21 4.33
C LEU A 291 4.34 -6.46 5.56
N GLY A 292 4.63 -5.18 5.38
CA GLY A 292 5.07 -4.28 6.45
C GLY A 292 4.18 -3.06 6.51
N ARG A 293 3.85 -2.60 7.71
CA ARG A 293 3.11 -1.36 7.94
C ARG A 293 3.66 -0.65 9.15
N LEU A 294 3.82 0.67 9.04
CA LEU A 294 4.13 1.54 10.16
C LEU A 294 3.24 2.78 10.03
N LEU A 295 2.37 2.98 11.00
CA LEU A 295 1.45 4.10 11.09
C LEU A 295 1.78 4.88 12.37
N LEU A 296 2.04 6.17 12.22
CA LEU A 296 2.32 7.09 13.31
C LEU A 296 1.25 8.18 13.38
N CYS A 297 0.76 8.46 14.58
CA CYS A 297 -0.04 9.65 14.88
C CYS A 297 0.91 10.70 15.48
N LEU A 298 0.97 11.89 14.89
CA LEU A 298 1.96 12.91 15.18
C LEU A 298 1.26 14.22 15.58
N GLY A 299 1.05 14.44 16.87
CA GLY A 299 0.17 15.51 17.33
C GLY A 299 -1.27 15.34 16.79
N PRO A 300 -2.19 16.29 17.04
CA PRO A 300 -3.63 16.06 17.03
C PRO A 300 -4.27 15.68 15.68
N ARG A 301 -3.59 15.89 14.55
CA ARG A 301 -4.19 15.75 13.21
C ARG A 301 -3.28 15.21 12.12
N ARG A 302 -2.02 14.86 12.42
CA ARG A 302 -1.08 14.40 11.39
C ARG A 302 -0.86 12.89 11.48
N LEU A 303 -0.87 12.22 10.34
CA LEU A 303 -0.48 10.82 10.23
C LEU A 303 0.81 10.71 9.42
N GLY A 304 1.66 9.75 9.78
CA GLY A 304 2.74 9.23 8.93
C GLY A 304 2.48 7.77 8.63
N LEU A 305 2.55 7.35 7.38
CA LEU A 305 2.26 5.98 6.95
C LEU A 305 3.36 5.44 6.05
N PHE A 306 3.83 4.25 6.40
CA PHE A 306 4.54 3.36 5.51
C PHE A 306 3.72 2.08 5.28
N THR A 307 3.71 1.62 4.03
CA THR A 307 3.18 0.32 3.64
C THR A 307 4.15 -0.33 2.65
N GLY A 308 4.55 -1.55 2.94
CA GLY A 308 5.46 -2.33 2.11
C GLY A 308 4.92 -3.72 1.83
N GLU A 309 5.30 -4.25 0.68
CA GLU A 309 5.11 -5.63 0.25
C GLU A 309 6.43 -6.15 -0.32
N ASP A 310 6.95 -7.22 0.27
CA ASP A 310 8.19 -7.88 -0.17
C ASP A 310 7.85 -9.33 -0.54
N PRO A 311 8.23 -9.78 -1.74
CA PRO A 311 7.99 -11.16 -2.18
C PRO A 311 8.73 -12.25 -1.39
N GLY A 312 9.64 -11.90 -0.50
CA GLY A 312 10.25 -12.80 0.45
C GLY A 312 11.69 -13.15 0.09
N ARG A 313 12.61 -12.22 0.32
CA ARG A 313 14.04 -12.59 0.43
C ARG A 313 14.21 -13.62 1.56
N PRO A 314 15.11 -14.62 1.40
CA PRO A 314 15.35 -15.63 2.41
C PRO A 314 16.11 -15.05 3.61
N SER A 315 15.41 -14.33 4.49
CA SER A 315 15.90 -13.97 5.81
C SER A 315 15.05 -14.64 6.90
N GLY A 316 15.72 -15.08 7.97
CA GLY A 316 15.05 -15.51 9.21
C GLY A 316 14.38 -14.36 9.96
N GLU A 317 14.71 -13.13 9.60
CA GLU A 317 14.14 -11.91 10.17
C GLU A 317 12.80 -11.56 9.50
N LEU A 318 11.89 -11.03 10.32
CA LEU A 318 10.61 -10.52 9.86
C LEU A 318 10.83 -9.04 9.48
N GLY A 319 10.74 -8.73 8.20
CA GLY A 319 10.93 -7.38 7.72
C GLY A 319 10.44 -7.17 6.30
N CYS A 320 10.25 -5.92 5.90
CA CYS A 320 9.73 -5.55 4.59
C CYS A 320 10.20 -4.13 4.24
N MET A 321 11.06 -4.03 3.23
CA MET A 321 11.45 -2.77 2.57
C MET A 321 11.85 -1.67 3.56
N GLY A 322 12.85 -1.96 4.40
CA GLY A 322 13.37 -1.05 5.42
C GLY A 322 12.68 -1.16 6.79
N LEU A 323 11.49 -1.76 6.88
CA LEU A 323 10.87 -2.11 8.17
C LEU A 323 11.45 -3.44 8.66
N GLU A 324 12.23 -3.40 9.73
CA GLU A 324 12.98 -4.54 10.23
C GLU A 324 12.59 -4.85 11.68
N TRP A 325 12.40 -6.13 11.96
CA TRP A 325 12.21 -6.63 13.30
C TRP A 325 13.33 -7.57 13.70
N THR A 326 14.00 -7.25 14.81
CA THR A 326 14.99 -8.12 15.43
C THR A 326 14.48 -8.59 16.79
N ARG A 327 14.47 -9.90 17.01
CA ARG A 327 14.15 -10.50 18.33
C ARG A 327 15.45 -10.86 19.05
N ARG A 328 15.56 -10.50 20.32
CA ARG A 328 16.67 -10.92 21.19
C ARG A 328 16.10 -11.77 22.34
N GLY A 329 15.98 -13.06 22.08
CA GLY A 329 15.33 -14.01 22.99
C GLY A 329 13.87 -13.66 23.26
N GLU A 330 13.33 -14.07 24.41
CA GLU A 330 11.98 -13.72 24.83
C GLU A 330 11.86 -12.29 25.39
N HIS A 331 12.97 -11.59 25.61
CA HIS A 331 13.01 -10.41 26.49
C HIS A 331 13.09 -9.07 25.76
N GLU A 332 13.33 -9.05 24.45
CA GLU A 332 13.47 -7.79 23.73
C GLU A 332 13.08 -7.95 22.25
N ALA A 333 12.33 -6.97 21.74
CA ALA A 333 12.04 -6.84 20.32
C ALA A 333 12.43 -5.43 19.86
N ARG A 334 13.23 -5.34 18.80
CA ARG A 334 13.60 -4.08 18.16
C ARG A 334 12.84 -3.91 16.86
N LEU A 335 12.27 -2.74 16.68
CA LEU A 335 11.70 -2.26 15.43
C LEU A 335 12.61 -1.17 14.88
N ALA A 336 13.15 -1.38 13.69
CA ALA A 336 13.87 -0.36 12.93
C ALA A 336 13.11 -0.05 11.64
N TYR A 337 13.08 1.21 11.25
CA TYR A 337 12.57 1.64 9.95
C TYR A 337 13.41 2.79 9.43
N GLN A 338 13.80 2.74 8.16
CA GLN A 338 14.37 3.87 7.46
C GLN A 338 13.86 3.88 6.02
N GLY A 339 13.12 4.92 5.64
CA GLY A 339 12.58 5.01 4.29
C GLY A 339 11.50 6.08 4.09
N PRO A 340 10.89 6.10 2.90
CA PRO A 340 9.84 7.05 2.58
C PRO A 340 8.54 6.73 3.31
N CYS A 341 7.82 7.76 3.75
CA CYS A 341 6.46 7.65 4.25
C CYS A 341 5.54 8.68 3.58
N LEU A 342 4.24 8.41 3.59
CA LEU A 342 3.24 9.44 3.30
C LEU A 342 2.81 10.12 4.58
N THR A 343 2.76 11.44 4.55
CA THR A 343 2.20 12.24 5.63
C THR A 343 0.86 12.82 5.22
N PHE A 344 -0.14 12.68 6.10
CA PHE A 344 -1.49 13.17 5.86
C PHE A 344 -1.79 14.30 6.86
N PRO A 345 -2.42 15.41 6.42
CA PRO A 345 -2.80 16.51 7.30
C PRO A 345 -4.09 16.26 8.10
N ARG A 346 -4.62 15.04 8.06
CA ARG A 346 -5.88 14.59 8.67
C ARG A 346 -5.82 13.12 9.08
N THR A 347 -6.75 12.68 9.93
CA THR A 347 -6.74 11.31 10.51
C THR A 347 -7.67 10.32 9.83
N ASP A 348 -8.50 10.76 8.90
CA ASP A 348 -9.49 9.97 8.17
C ASP A 348 -9.21 9.81 6.65
N PRO A 349 -7.94 9.78 6.17
CA PRO A 349 -7.65 9.70 4.73
C PRO A 349 -8.14 8.39 4.10
N PHE A 350 -8.49 7.38 4.89
CA PHE A 350 -8.90 6.06 4.39
C PHE A 350 -10.42 5.91 4.18
N LEU A 351 -11.23 6.90 4.57
CA LEU A 351 -12.65 6.93 4.21
C LEU A 351 -12.85 7.25 2.72
N ASP A 352 -11.99 8.11 2.19
CA ASP A 352 -11.82 8.37 0.76
C ASP A 352 -10.32 8.36 0.44
N LEU A 353 -9.80 7.17 0.09
CA LEU A 353 -8.37 6.97 -0.14
C LEU A 353 -7.78 7.87 -1.23
N GLU A 354 -8.52 8.20 -2.28
CA GLU A 354 -7.99 9.04 -3.35
C GLU A 354 -7.89 10.50 -2.91
N ALA A 355 -8.91 11.02 -2.24
CA ALA A 355 -8.86 12.36 -1.66
C ALA A 355 -7.74 12.44 -0.60
N GLY A 356 -7.64 11.43 0.26
CA GLY A 356 -6.57 11.35 1.25
C GLY A 356 -5.18 11.32 0.62
N LEU A 357 -4.97 10.53 -0.43
CA LEU A 357 -3.69 10.50 -1.17
C LEU A 357 -3.41 11.82 -1.89
N ALA A 358 -4.42 12.48 -2.45
CA ALA A 358 -4.23 13.76 -3.16
C ALA A 358 -3.75 14.89 -2.25
N GLU A 359 -4.07 14.83 -0.96
CA GLU A 359 -3.60 15.77 0.07
C GLU A 359 -2.29 15.33 0.75
N ALA A 360 -1.78 14.14 0.42
CA ALA A 360 -0.63 13.57 1.10
C ALA A 360 0.70 14.08 0.53
N GLU A 361 1.67 14.25 1.41
CA GLU A 361 3.04 14.62 1.06
C GLU A 361 4.00 13.46 1.33
N ILE A 362 5.08 13.36 0.54
CA ILE A 362 6.15 12.40 0.82
C ILE A 362 7.10 12.99 1.87
N GLY A 363 7.49 12.18 2.84
CA GLY A 363 8.50 12.54 3.85
C GLY A 363 9.45 11.38 4.13
N ASP A 364 10.56 11.68 4.80
CA ASP A 364 11.57 10.70 5.18
C ASP A 364 11.40 10.31 6.65
N LEU A 365 11.10 9.03 6.89
CA LEU A 365 10.87 8.49 8.22
C LEU A 365 12.01 7.56 8.64
N ASP A 366 12.44 7.74 9.88
CA ASP A 366 13.46 6.97 10.55
C ASP A 366 12.96 6.66 11.97
N ALA A 367 12.88 5.38 12.32
CA ALA A 367 12.42 4.94 13.62
C ALA A 367 13.34 3.83 14.13
N ASP A 368 13.79 3.97 15.38
CA ASP A 368 14.54 2.95 16.09
C ASP A 368 13.93 2.81 17.47
N LEU A 369 13.21 1.72 17.68
CA LEU A 369 12.38 1.50 18.85
C LEU A 369 12.68 0.12 19.45
N VAL A 370 12.86 0.07 20.76
CA VAL A 370 13.14 -1.16 21.51
C VAL A 370 12.03 -1.38 22.51
N TRP A 371 11.35 -2.52 22.37
CA TRP A 371 10.33 -3.00 23.29
C TRP A 371 10.92 -3.99 24.29
N ARG A 372 10.53 -3.86 25.56
CA ARG A 372 10.89 -4.76 26.67
C ARG A 372 9.65 -5.14 27.50
N PRO A 373 9.50 -6.40 27.91
CA PRO A 373 8.35 -6.83 28.71
C PRO A 373 8.38 -6.21 30.10
N MET A 374 7.19 -5.91 30.64
CA MET A 374 7.05 -5.46 32.03
C MET A 374 6.97 -6.61 33.04
N THR A 375 6.78 -7.85 32.57
CA THR A 375 6.66 -9.04 33.42
C THR A 375 7.80 -10.01 33.16
N ALA A 376 8.40 -10.54 34.23
CA ALA A 376 9.58 -11.42 34.16
C ALA A 376 9.26 -12.91 33.89
N ARG A 377 7.98 -13.31 33.84
CA ARG A 377 7.56 -14.71 33.63
C ARG A 377 6.44 -14.80 32.59
N GLY A 378 6.62 -15.70 31.63
CA GLY A 378 5.60 -16.12 30.68
C GLY A 378 4.34 -16.60 31.39
N GLY A 379 3.26 -15.84 31.26
CA GLY A 379 1.90 -16.38 31.32
C GLY A 379 1.59 -17.11 30.00
N PRO A 380 0.52 -17.93 29.94
CA PRO A 380 0.25 -18.79 28.79
C PRO A 380 0.28 -18.01 27.48
N ALA A 381 1.24 -18.40 26.64
CA ALA A 381 1.45 -17.95 25.30
C ALA A 381 0.36 -18.54 24.40
N ALA A 382 -0.43 -17.70 23.73
CA ALA A 382 -0.95 -17.97 22.38
C ALA A 382 -1.89 -16.88 21.82
N SER A 383 -2.56 -16.05 22.65
CA SER A 383 -3.68 -15.23 22.12
C SER A 383 -3.76 -13.76 22.53
N LEU A 384 -2.94 -13.27 23.47
CA LEU A 384 -3.01 -11.88 23.94
C LEU A 384 -1.66 -11.16 23.78
N ALA A 385 -1.72 -9.88 23.40
CA ALA A 385 -0.54 -9.03 23.28
C ALA A 385 0.23 -8.95 24.62
N ARG A 386 1.54 -9.12 24.53
CA ARG A 386 2.49 -9.01 25.64
C ARG A 386 2.67 -7.56 26.02
N LEU A 387 2.57 -7.27 27.31
CA LEU A 387 2.63 -5.91 27.83
C LEU A 387 4.06 -5.54 28.22
N GLY A 388 4.48 -4.35 27.82
CA GLY A 388 5.85 -3.89 27.97
C GLY A 388 6.00 -2.38 27.92
N ARG A 389 7.25 -1.95 27.83
CA ARG A 389 7.64 -0.56 27.57
C ARG A 389 8.40 -0.49 26.26
N ILE A 390 8.21 0.60 25.53
CA ILE A 390 8.97 0.92 24.34
C ILE A 390 9.79 2.17 24.59
N GLU A 391 11.03 2.15 24.13
CA GLU A 391 11.96 3.26 24.20
C GLU A 391 12.68 3.44 22.87
N GLY A 392 13.01 4.67 22.50
CA GLY A 392 13.79 4.91 21.31
C GLY A 392 13.54 6.29 20.70
N ARG A 393 13.70 6.39 19.38
CA ARG A 393 13.58 7.65 18.65
C ARG A 393 12.77 7.46 17.38
N ILE A 394 12.00 8.49 17.05
CA ILE A 394 11.35 8.65 15.76
C ILE A 394 11.78 9.99 15.19
N ARG A 395 12.16 10.01 13.92
CA ARG A 395 12.47 11.20 13.14
C ARG A 395 11.66 11.18 11.85
N LEU A 396 10.88 12.24 11.63
CA LEU A 396 10.17 12.48 10.37
C LEU A 396 10.66 13.81 9.81
N ASP A 397 11.33 13.77 8.68
CA ASP A 397 12.01 14.92 8.08
C ASP A 397 12.94 15.59 9.11
N ARG A 398 12.63 16.83 9.49
CA ARG A 398 13.35 17.63 10.50
C ARG A 398 12.80 17.45 11.92
N TRP A 399 11.61 16.86 12.08
CA TRP A 399 11.00 16.65 13.39
C TRP A 399 11.55 15.38 14.03
N THR A 400 11.80 15.41 15.34
CA THR A 400 12.30 14.27 16.10
C THR A 400 11.61 14.18 17.45
N ALA A 401 11.30 12.96 17.90
CA ALA A 401 10.81 12.67 19.23
C ALA A 401 11.57 11.50 19.86
N SER A 402 11.94 11.65 21.12
CA SER A 402 12.30 10.52 21.98
C SER A 402 11.03 9.89 22.53
N ILE A 403 10.95 8.57 22.46
CA ILE A 403 9.78 7.80 22.91
C ILE A 403 10.14 7.07 24.19
N SER A 404 9.27 7.15 25.19
CA SER A 404 9.27 6.26 26.36
C SER A 404 7.85 6.04 26.84
N ALA A 405 7.24 4.94 26.40
CA ALA A 405 5.82 4.69 26.66
C ALA A 405 5.54 3.23 26.99
N PRO A 406 4.44 2.94 27.71
CA PRO A 406 3.85 1.61 27.71
C PRO A 406 3.49 1.19 26.28
N ALA A 407 3.68 -0.09 25.97
CA ALA A 407 3.45 -0.63 24.65
C ALA A 407 3.00 -2.10 24.73
N ALA A 408 2.23 -2.54 23.75
CA ALA A 408 1.80 -3.93 23.63
C ALA A 408 2.40 -4.55 22.35
N LEU A 409 3.01 -5.73 22.50
CA LEU A 409 3.60 -6.52 21.42
C LEU A 409 2.79 -7.79 21.22
N GLN A 410 2.24 -7.98 20.03
CA GLN A 410 1.58 -9.22 19.62
C GLN A 410 2.54 -10.03 18.76
N ASP A 411 2.78 -11.27 19.17
CA ASP A 411 3.68 -12.21 18.49
C ASP A 411 2.88 -13.45 18.09
N GLY A 412 3.00 -13.85 16.83
CA GLY A 412 2.32 -14.99 16.25
C GLY A 412 1.01 -14.65 15.55
N VAL A 413 0.53 -15.62 14.78
CA VAL A 413 -0.71 -15.51 14.02
C VAL A 413 -1.88 -15.76 14.96
N VAL A 414 -2.72 -14.74 15.13
CA VAL A 414 -4.00 -14.90 15.84
C VAL A 414 -5.02 -15.45 14.84
N PRO A 415 -5.68 -16.59 15.12
CA PRO A 415 -6.71 -17.13 14.25
C PRO A 415 -7.79 -16.07 14.01
N PRO A 416 -8.37 -16.01 12.79
CA PRO A 416 -9.50 -15.12 12.56
C PRO A 416 -10.59 -15.44 13.60
N PRO A 417 -11.14 -14.43 14.28
CA PRO A 417 -12.19 -14.66 15.26
C PRO A 417 -13.43 -15.28 14.59
N ALA A 418 -14.26 -15.99 15.38
CA ALA A 418 -15.60 -16.42 14.99
C ALA A 418 -16.42 -15.23 14.45
N SER A 419 -17.55 -15.49 13.76
CA SER A 419 -18.42 -14.41 13.27
C SER A 419 -18.79 -13.45 14.41
N TRP A 420 -18.72 -12.14 14.16
CA TRP A 420 -19.03 -11.09 15.12
C TRP A 420 -19.69 -9.91 14.42
N HIS A 421 -20.56 -9.18 15.12
CA HIS A 421 -21.14 -7.92 14.65
C HIS A 421 -20.27 -6.73 15.04
N GLU A 422 -19.70 -6.79 16.25
CA GLU A 422 -18.83 -5.76 16.79
C GLU A 422 -17.63 -6.38 17.54
N HIS A 423 -16.46 -5.77 17.40
CA HIS A 423 -15.24 -6.13 18.12
C HIS A 423 -14.57 -4.87 18.66
N ARG A 424 -14.11 -4.92 19.90
CA ARG A 424 -13.43 -3.82 20.59
C ARG A 424 -12.17 -4.38 21.24
N ALA A 425 -11.05 -3.71 21.08
CA ALA A 425 -9.81 -4.03 21.79
C ALA A 425 -9.21 -2.76 22.37
N LEU A 426 -8.78 -2.80 23.63
CA LEU A 426 -8.15 -1.66 24.30
C LEU A 426 -6.86 -2.09 25.00
N ARG A 427 -5.86 -1.21 24.95
CA ARG A 427 -4.63 -1.27 25.74
C ARG A 427 -4.55 -0.02 26.60
N ILE A 428 -4.70 -0.22 27.90
CA ILE A 428 -4.93 0.85 28.86
C ILE A 428 -3.83 0.79 29.92
N PRO A 429 -2.71 1.50 29.75
CA PRO A 429 -1.79 1.75 30.84
C PRO A 429 -2.39 2.78 31.81
N LEU A 430 -2.11 2.62 33.10
CA LEU A 430 -2.56 3.49 34.18
C LEU A 430 -1.41 3.68 35.18
N GLY A 431 -0.67 4.78 35.05
CA GLY A 431 0.58 4.95 35.80
C GLY A 431 1.69 4.00 35.34
N SER A 432 2.65 3.73 36.23
CA SER A 432 3.85 2.93 35.92
C SER A 432 3.71 1.44 36.21
N ASP A 433 2.69 1.04 36.97
CA ASP A 433 2.56 -0.28 37.59
C ASP A 433 1.33 -1.06 37.11
N THR A 434 0.40 -0.40 36.41
CA THR A 434 -0.89 -0.97 36.02
C THR A 434 -1.11 -0.89 34.52
N PHE A 435 -1.47 -2.01 33.91
CA PHE A 435 -1.77 -2.10 32.48
C PHE A 435 -2.90 -3.11 32.25
N LEU A 436 -4.06 -2.62 31.80
CA LEU A 436 -5.20 -3.42 31.37
C LEU A 436 -5.15 -3.67 29.85
N SER A 437 -5.28 -4.93 29.45
CA SER A 437 -5.57 -5.33 28.07
C SER A 437 -6.92 -6.02 28.05
N ILE A 438 -7.87 -5.50 27.27
CA ILE A 438 -9.23 -6.04 27.21
C ILE A 438 -9.71 -6.11 25.77
N SER A 439 -10.43 -7.18 25.45
CA SER A 439 -11.12 -7.37 24.18
C SER A 439 -12.56 -7.76 24.45
N SER A 440 -13.50 -7.11 23.77
CA SER A 440 -14.92 -7.44 23.76
C SER A 440 -15.34 -7.83 22.35
N ARG A 441 -16.12 -8.90 22.22
CA ARG A 441 -16.71 -9.36 20.96
C ARG A 441 -18.20 -9.54 21.14
N ARG A 442 -18.99 -8.96 20.25
CA ARG A 442 -20.44 -9.06 20.24
C ARG A 442 -20.91 -9.89 19.07
N THR A 443 -21.58 -11.00 19.39
CA THR A 443 -22.40 -11.82 18.48
C THR A 443 -23.86 -11.62 18.90
N ASP A 444 -24.60 -12.67 19.26
CA ASP A 444 -25.88 -12.59 19.97
C ASP A 444 -25.71 -12.18 21.44
N GLY A 445 -24.52 -12.45 21.99
CA GLY A 445 -24.08 -12.02 23.33
C GLY A 445 -22.72 -11.31 23.29
N GLU A 446 -22.30 -10.73 24.42
CA GLU A 446 -20.99 -10.11 24.56
C GLU A 446 -20.02 -11.06 25.28
N THR A 447 -18.93 -11.42 24.61
CA THR A 447 -17.81 -12.17 25.21
C THR A 447 -16.67 -11.20 25.50
N ILE A 448 -16.17 -11.23 26.74
CA ILE A 448 -15.08 -10.37 27.18
C ILE A 448 -13.91 -11.23 27.63
N GLN A 449 -12.72 -10.86 27.18
CA GLN A 449 -11.46 -11.49 27.54
C GLN A 449 -10.41 -10.41 27.77
N GLY A 450 -9.42 -10.72 28.61
CA GLY A 450 -8.33 -9.78 28.86
C GLY A 450 -7.52 -10.16 30.08
N GLN A 451 -6.60 -9.26 30.41
CA GLN A 451 -5.67 -9.40 31.51
C GLN A 451 -5.30 -8.05 32.08
N ILE A 452 -4.95 -8.02 33.36
CA ILE A 452 -4.40 -6.86 34.07
C ILE A 452 -3.01 -7.20 34.54
N VAL A 453 -2.04 -6.34 34.26
CA VAL A 453 -0.77 -6.31 34.99
C VAL A 453 -0.93 -5.31 36.12
N HIS A 454 -0.66 -5.74 37.35
CA HIS A 454 -0.62 -4.88 38.53
C HIS A 454 0.61 -5.21 39.37
N GLY A 455 1.49 -4.22 39.61
CA GLY A 455 2.73 -4.43 40.36
C GLY A 455 3.63 -5.52 39.77
N GLY A 456 3.66 -5.65 38.44
CA GLY A 456 4.44 -6.67 37.72
C GLY A 456 3.82 -8.08 37.74
N ARG A 457 2.64 -8.27 38.35
CA ARG A 457 1.90 -9.54 38.34
C ARG A 457 0.82 -9.51 37.28
N LEU A 458 0.71 -10.58 36.49
CA LEU A 458 -0.33 -10.76 35.48
C LEU A 458 -1.53 -11.51 36.07
N GLU A 459 -2.73 -10.96 35.90
CA GLU A 459 -3.99 -11.55 36.32
C GLU A 459 -4.98 -11.63 35.14
N PRO A 460 -5.67 -12.77 34.93
CA PRO A 460 -6.74 -12.83 33.95
C PRO A 460 -7.95 -12.00 34.43
N LEU A 461 -8.71 -11.47 33.48
CA LEU A 461 -10.03 -10.89 33.79
C LEU A 461 -11.02 -11.99 34.17
N LEU A 462 -11.74 -11.78 35.28
CA LEU A 462 -12.85 -12.62 35.71
C LEU A 462 -14.15 -12.21 35.02
N SER A 463 -14.33 -10.92 34.81
CA SER A 463 -15.42 -10.33 34.03
C SER A 463 -15.05 -8.91 33.59
N GLY A 464 -15.86 -8.30 32.75
CA GLY A 464 -15.72 -6.90 32.41
C GLY A 464 -16.92 -6.34 31.69
N ARG A 465 -16.87 -5.06 31.35
CA ARG A 465 -17.82 -4.36 30.49
C ARG A 465 -17.07 -3.28 29.73
N VAL A 466 -17.29 -3.21 28.42
CA VAL A 466 -16.76 -2.14 27.57
C VAL A 466 -17.93 -1.37 27.00
N SER A 467 -17.93 -0.05 27.17
CA SER A 467 -18.94 0.83 26.60
C SER A 467 -18.26 1.99 25.91
N LEU A 468 -18.82 2.41 24.78
CA LEU A 468 -18.28 3.50 23.97
C LEU A 468 -19.37 4.54 23.72
N ARG A 469 -18.93 5.79 23.54
CA ARG A 469 -19.75 6.86 23.00
C ARG A 469 -19.07 7.37 21.74
N ASN A 470 -19.78 7.36 20.63
CA ASN A 470 -19.28 7.90 19.35
C ASN A 470 -19.28 9.44 19.36
N SER A 471 -18.49 10.02 18.46
CA SER A 471 -18.56 11.42 18.08
C SER A 471 -19.88 11.73 17.37
N ALA A 472 -20.17 13.03 17.19
CA ALA A 472 -21.40 13.49 16.57
C ALA A 472 -21.65 12.91 15.15
N ASN A 473 -20.59 12.59 14.41
CA ASN A 473 -20.70 11.95 13.10
C ASN A 473 -21.04 10.44 13.16
N GLY A 474 -21.14 9.85 14.34
CA GLY A 474 -21.46 8.43 14.55
C GLY A 474 -20.37 7.43 14.15
N LEU A 475 -19.31 7.86 13.45
CA LEU A 475 -18.32 6.99 12.82
C LEU A 475 -17.11 6.67 13.69
N ALA A 476 -16.72 7.58 14.58
CA ALA A 476 -15.53 7.44 15.41
C ALA A 476 -15.87 7.41 16.90
N PRO A 477 -15.19 6.59 17.72
CA PRO A 477 -15.30 6.68 19.17
C PRO A 477 -14.83 8.06 19.68
N ALA A 478 -15.57 8.66 20.59
CA ALA A 478 -15.20 9.89 21.28
C ALA A 478 -14.79 9.64 22.75
N ALA A 479 -15.43 8.67 23.40
CA ALA A 479 -15.13 8.31 24.78
C ALA A 479 -15.36 6.82 25.05
N TRP A 480 -14.62 6.30 26.02
CA TRP A 480 -14.67 4.92 26.48
C TRP A 480 -15.02 4.86 27.98
N ARG A 481 -15.77 3.83 28.36
CA ARG A 481 -15.95 3.39 29.75
C ARG A 481 -15.65 1.91 29.83
N VAL A 482 -14.78 1.54 30.75
CA VAL A 482 -14.40 0.15 30.97
C VAL A 482 -14.55 -0.18 32.44
N GLU A 483 -15.22 -1.28 32.74
CA GLU A 483 -15.18 -1.94 34.04
C GLU A 483 -14.49 -3.29 33.83
N ALA A 484 -13.48 -3.60 34.65
CA ALA A 484 -12.70 -4.83 34.54
C ALA A 484 -12.53 -5.43 35.94
N VAL A 485 -12.93 -6.68 36.12
CA VAL A 485 -12.86 -7.39 37.40
C VAL A 485 -11.74 -8.41 37.32
N SER A 486 -10.86 -8.39 38.31
CA SER A 486 -9.73 -9.30 38.48
C SER A 486 -9.66 -9.79 39.94
N ARG A 487 -8.62 -10.56 40.29
CA ARG A 487 -8.42 -10.99 41.68
C ARG A 487 -8.04 -9.82 42.58
N SER A 488 -7.36 -8.82 42.03
CA SER A 488 -7.03 -7.56 42.69
C SER A 488 -8.21 -6.60 42.84
N GLY A 489 -9.41 -6.95 42.34
CA GLY A 489 -10.63 -6.16 42.49
C GLY A 489 -11.17 -5.58 41.18
N THR A 490 -12.03 -4.56 41.31
CA THR A 490 -12.71 -3.91 40.17
C THR A 490 -12.01 -2.62 39.78
N LEU A 491 -11.56 -2.55 38.53
CA LEU A 491 -10.98 -1.37 37.91
C LEU A 491 -12.02 -0.67 37.03
N ARG A 492 -12.26 0.62 37.28
CA ARG A 492 -13.14 1.47 36.45
C ARG A 492 -12.32 2.53 35.74
N VAL A 493 -12.40 2.54 34.41
CA VAL A 493 -11.60 3.41 33.55
C VAL A 493 -12.51 4.26 32.66
N PHE A 494 -12.18 5.54 32.55
CA PHE A 494 -12.75 6.46 31.58
C PHE A 494 -11.69 6.85 30.56
N GLY A 495 -12.02 6.81 29.28
CA GLY A 495 -11.12 7.15 28.18
C GLY A 495 -11.65 8.31 27.35
N HIS A 496 -10.78 9.23 26.98
CA HIS A 496 -11.05 10.29 26.00
C HIS A 496 -10.19 10.04 24.76
N VAL A 497 -10.84 9.92 23.60
CA VAL A 497 -10.15 9.69 22.34
C VAL A 497 -9.40 10.97 21.93
N THR A 498 -8.12 10.79 21.62
CA THR A 498 -7.23 11.84 21.11
C THR A 498 -7.03 11.73 19.60
N HIS A 499 -7.05 10.50 19.08
CA HIS A 499 -6.91 10.19 17.66
C HIS A 499 -7.85 9.06 17.27
N ALA A 500 -8.49 9.19 16.12
CA ALA A 500 -9.32 8.17 15.52
C ALA A 500 -9.01 8.07 14.02
N ILE A 501 -8.72 6.87 13.57
CA ILE A 501 -8.31 6.53 12.21
C ILE A 501 -9.31 5.52 11.66
N PRO A 502 -10.41 6.00 11.07
CA PRO A 502 -11.42 5.12 10.47
C PRO A 502 -10.92 4.54 9.14
N VAL A 503 -11.09 3.23 8.97
CA VAL A 503 -10.71 2.48 7.78
C VAL A 503 -11.84 1.52 7.42
N VAL A 504 -12.29 1.55 6.16
CA VAL A 504 -13.27 0.58 5.66
C VAL A 504 -12.53 -0.50 4.87
N ARG A 505 -12.71 -1.76 5.27
CA ARG A 505 -12.05 -2.92 4.65
C ARG A 505 -13.08 -3.91 4.12
N PRO A 506 -12.83 -4.55 2.96
CA PRO A 506 -13.63 -5.71 2.57
C PRO A 506 -13.38 -6.88 3.53
N SER A 507 -14.42 -7.66 3.79
CA SER A 507 -14.37 -8.93 4.52
C SER A 507 -15.16 -9.99 3.77
N LEU A 508 -14.99 -11.28 4.12
CA LEU A 508 -15.76 -12.37 3.51
C LEU A 508 -17.27 -12.16 3.64
N GLU A 509 -17.70 -11.54 4.74
CA GLU A 509 -19.10 -11.35 5.09
C GLU A 509 -19.62 -9.94 4.78
N GLY A 510 -18.84 -9.09 4.09
CA GLY A 510 -19.27 -7.76 3.67
C GLY A 510 -18.16 -6.70 3.76
N LYS A 511 -18.46 -5.59 4.43
CA LYS A 511 -17.49 -4.53 4.73
C LYS A 511 -17.39 -4.39 6.25
N VAL A 512 -16.20 -4.07 6.73
CA VAL A 512 -15.93 -3.76 8.13
C VAL A 512 -15.43 -2.33 8.20
N LEU A 513 -16.05 -1.52 9.04
CA LEU A 513 -15.48 -0.26 9.50
C LEU A 513 -14.63 -0.58 10.73
N THR A 514 -13.33 -0.30 10.66
CA THR A 514 -12.44 -0.37 11.81
C THR A 514 -11.89 1.01 12.11
N VAL A 515 -11.99 1.44 13.37
CA VAL A 515 -11.37 2.65 13.88
C VAL A 515 -10.26 2.25 14.83
N PHE A 516 -9.02 2.51 14.41
CA PHE A 516 -7.85 2.44 15.30
C PHE A 516 -7.63 3.81 15.90
N GLY A 517 -7.07 3.88 17.10
CA GLY A 517 -6.81 5.18 17.67
C GLY A 517 -6.07 5.20 18.99
N LEU A 518 -5.88 6.42 19.46
CA LEU A 518 -5.15 6.76 20.66
C LEU A 518 -6.10 7.44 21.63
N ALA A 519 -6.01 7.09 22.91
CA ALA A 519 -6.84 7.69 23.95
C ALA A 519 -6.06 7.96 25.22
N ARG A 520 -6.50 8.99 25.95
CA ARG A 520 -6.08 9.26 27.33
C ARG A 520 -7.07 8.57 28.26
N PHE A 521 -6.58 7.71 29.13
CA PHE A 521 -7.37 6.95 30.09
C PHE A 521 -7.11 7.44 31.52
N GLY A 522 -8.15 7.40 32.35
CA GLY A 522 -8.09 7.73 33.77
C GLY A 522 -8.86 6.73 34.62
N ALA A 523 -8.29 6.38 35.76
CA ALA A 523 -8.93 5.59 36.80
C ALA A 523 -8.50 6.15 38.16
N GLU A 524 -9.45 6.65 38.95
CA GLU A 524 -9.17 7.35 40.21
C GLU A 524 -8.15 8.49 40.01
N ARG A 525 -6.95 8.38 40.60
CA ARG A 525 -5.84 9.33 40.46
C ARG A 525 -4.82 8.93 39.39
N ARG A 526 -4.98 7.76 38.75
CA ARG A 526 -4.06 7.25 37.74
C ARG A 526 -4.48 7.71 36.36
N VAL A 527 -3.51 8.13 35.56
CA VAL A 527 -3.70 8.52 34.15
C VAL A 527 -2.71 7.74 33.31
N GLY A 528 -3.12 7.38 32.10
CA GLY A 528 -2.21 6.85 31.10
C GLY A 528 -2.71 7.07 29.68
N TYR A 529 -1.85 6.73 28.72
CA TYR A 529 -2.05 6.95 27.30
C TYR A 529 -2.01 5.61 26.60
N GLY A 530 -3.12 5.23 25.98
CA GLY A 530 -3.32 3.89 25.45
C GLY A 530 -3.83 3.89 24.02
N THR A 531 -4.01 2.69 23.48
CA THR A 531 -4.52 2.45 22.13
C THR A 531 -5.87 1.75 22.18
N PHE A 532 -6.63 1.89 21.11
CA PHE A 532 -7.87 1.15 20.92
C PHE A 532 -8.07 0.74 19.46
N GLU A 533 -8.86 -0.31 19.28
CA GLU A 533 -9.50 -0.72 18.04
C GLU A 533 -11.00 -0.87 18.30
N HIS A 534 -11.81 -0.34 17.39
CA HIS A 534 -13.25 -0.58 17.32
C HIS A 534 -13.62 -1.00 15.90
N SER A 535 -14.09 -2.23 15.75
CA SER A 535 -14.48 -2.82 14.49
C SER A 535 -15.97 -3.13 14.48
N GLN A 536 -16.68 -2.69 13.44
CA GLN A 536 -18.10 -2.95 13.25
C GLN A 536 -18.35 -3.44 11.82
N ARG A 537 -19.20 -4.46 11.68
CA ARG A 537 -19.67 -4.89 10.36
C ARG A 537 -20.71 -3.91 9.83
N LEU A 538 -20.52 -3.51 8.59
CA LEU A 538 -21.48 -2.70 7.85
C LEU A 538 -22.44 -3.67 7.16
N ASP A 539 -23.70 -3.69 7.58
CA ASP A 539 -24.69 -4.57 7.00
C ASP A 539 -24.81 -4.35 5.49
N ARG A 540 -24.96 -5.46 4.74
CA ARG A 540 -25.26 -5.45 3.31
C ARG A 540 -26.72 -5.02 3.08
N LYS A 541 -27.10 -3.82 3.51
CA LYS A 541 -28.25 -2.99 3.09
C LYS A 541 -28.64 -2.06 4.24
N GLY A 542 -28.52 -0.76 3.97
CA GLY A 542 -29.48 0.24 4.44
C GLY A 542 -29.77 0.29 5.94
N SER A 543 -28.76 0.59 6.75
CA SER A 543 -28.96 1.24 8.04
C SER A 543 -27.83 2.24 8.23
N ALA A 544 -28.06 3.45 7.71
CA ALA A 544 -27.44 4.61 8.32
C ALA A 544 -27.97 4.72 9.76
N PRO A 545 -27.15 5.19 10.73
CA PRO A 545 -27.63 5.47 12.07
C PRO A 545 -28.80 6.46 12.08
#